data_AF-A0A6C0CAA6-F1
#
_entry.id   AF-A0A6C0CAA6-F1
#
_cell.length_a   1.000
_cell.length_b   1.000
_cell.length_c   1.000
_cell.angle_alpha   90.00
_cell.angle_beta   90.00
_cell.angle_gamma   90.00
#
_symmetry.space_group_name_H-M   'P 1'
#
loop_
_entity.id
_entity.type
_entity.pdbx_description
1 polymer ?
#
loop_
_entity_poly.entity_id
_entity_poly.type
_entity_poly.pdbx_seq_one_letter_code
_entity_poly.pdbx_strand_id
1 'polypeptide(L)'
;MIEGFWDNECSDFSNKLWKPPLWRNCSNKKWGNRNPYLTLKYFSDEKITNDLNFKPVTLDDKTTEKKKLFNKLFGREIGRLRKLIDDKGIKLPLLCNYITKLETGLEKVRKDNPRNKINTAFQFSNETFEDFKYKFHSRRNISVDNRNSINAHLKVFDSIQIKMEQLDGVMRCRQIKICPDEDQLETLERWFKANIDLYNELVDLFEISYEKCKEKCYELHKNDPIIGREFGKMIAENKSFPINGTKLRKIYGVSLTKKYKLPNCVVADTILGIASNITGNVTKLKKGQIKEFKMEHRTAKENYSISIQTQYTNNYGFYPSTFGPIEIDKREKKTKKNKKEFFEWSDIKHDYKLLYDKNRKSYCINVPIYKDAKVIKNRKPIAAMDPGMVIFQELYGVDHTVTIGKGLFKPIMKHYDKIEYMNKRLKDKNFDRQERLIYIEKQKRKYEKKEQEQGPSVVYIPPPEYKDRSQNVNLKRVIRREYKKIKGLVNELHNKTCLYLCRSYDRIMATDFSCRKVNSRYGDLNPDVKKVLSALSHYRFRQRLQNKCAEYRCQYLEVTEEYTSKTCCRCGKINEYLKGDRTLRCKQCHIETNRDVNGSINILIKNRKTVIAE
;
A
#
# COMPACT_ATOMS: atom_id res chain seq x y z
N MET A 1 -22.38 12.48 -28.05
CA MET A 1 -21.14 12.39 -28.84
C MET A 1 -20.11 13.29 -28.18
N ILE A 2 -18.85 12.88 -28.02
CA ILE A 2 -17.78 13.83 -27.67
C ILE A 2 -17.04 14.10 -28.99
N GLU A 3 -17.38 15.19 -29.64
CA GLU A 3 -16.51 15.81 -30.65
C GLU A 3 -15.18 16.22 -29.98
N GLY A 4 -14.06 16.10 -30.68
CA GLY A 4 -12.82 16.80 -30.29
C GLY A 4 -11.75 16.04 -29.49
N PHE A 5 -11.77 14.71 -29.38
CA PHE A 5 -10.61 13.99 -28.79
C PHE A 5 -9.39 13.96 -29.73
N TRP A 6 -9.62 13.74 -31.03
CA TRP A 6 -8.56 13.56 -32.02
C TRP A 6 -8.43 14.83 -32.87
N ASP A 7 -7.32 15.55 -32.69
CA ASP A 7 -6.98 16.78 -33.42
C ASP A 7 -5.83 16.54 -34.43
N ASN A 8 -5.40 17.60 -35.13
CA ASN A 8 -4.28 17.51 -36.08
C ASN A 8 -2.98 17.10 -35.38
N GLU A 9 -2.72 17.64 -34.18
CA GLU A 9 -1.57 17.27 -33.36
C GLU A 9 -1.56 15.78 -32.97
N CYS A 10 -2.72 15.18 -32.68
CA CYS A 10 -2.86 13.74 -32.46
C CYS A 10 -2.42 12.96 -33.69
N SER A 11 -2.80 13.42 -34.89
CA SER A 11 -2.44 12.77 -36.15
C SER A 11 -0.94 12.87 -36.42
N ASP A 12 -0.34 14.04 -36.23
CA ASP A 12 1.09 14.26 -36.39
C ASP A 12 1.90 13.43 -35.38
N PHE A 13 1.49 13.47 -34.12
CA PHE A 13 2.12 12.67 -33.07
C PHE A 13 1.98 11.18 -33.35
N SER A 14 0.79 10.73 -33.71
CA SER A 14 0.54 9.35 -34.11
C SER A 14 1.43 8.95 -35.29
N ASN A 15 1.65 9.81 -36.28
CA ASN A 15 2.55 9.54 -37.42
C ASN A 15 4.02 9.41 -37.01
N LYS A 16 4.46 10.15 -36.00
CA LYS A 16 5.79 10.01 -35.38
C LYS A 16 5.91 8.74 -34.52
N LEU A 17 4.80 8.20 -34.02
CA LEU A 17 4.81 6.90 -33.36
C LEU A 17 5.08 5.80 -34.39
N TRP A 18 5.88 4.82 -33.99
CA TRP A 18 6.22 3.70 -34.83
C TRP A 18 4.98 2.83 -35.15
N LYS A 19 4.73 2.57 -36.45
CA LYS A 19 3.52 1.92 -37.00
C LYS A 19 3.87 0.85 -38.06
N PRO A 20 4.03 -0.43 -37.68
CA PRO A 20 4.37 -1.49 -38.63
C PRO A 20 3.16 -1.85 -39.50
N PRO A 21 3.35 -2.08 -40.80
CA PRO A 21 2.35 -2.72 -41.64
C PRO A 21 2.34 -4.22 -41.32
N LEU A 22 1.49 -4.60 -40.35
CA LEU A 22 1.34 -5.95 -39.81
C LEU A 22 2.57 -6.38 -39.00
N TRP A 23 2.37 -7.13 -37.92
CA TRP A 23 3.39 -7.50 -36.93
C TRP A 23 4.38 -8.56 -37.47
N ARG A 24 4.82 -8.40 -38.73
CA ARG A 24 5.35 -9.44 -39.61
C ARG A 24 6.70 -9.99 -39.17
N ASN A 25 7.49 -9.28 -38.35
CA ASN A 25 8.82 -9.74 -37.89
C ASN A 25 9.07 -9.44 -36.39
N CYS A 26 8.14 -9.78 -35.50
CA CYS A 26 8.39 -9.63 -34.07
C CYS A 26 9.32 -10.72 -33.54
N SER A 27 10.52 -10.34 -33.05
CA SER A 27 11.31 -11.27 -32.25
C SER A 27 10.68 -11.38 -30.85
N ASN A 28 10.20 -12.58 -30.53
CA ASN A 28 9.70 -12.89 -29.19
C ASN A 28 10.89 -13.14 -28.26
N LYS A 29 11.21 -12.19 -27.39
CA LYS A 29 12.19 -12.40 -26.32
C LYS A 29 11.46 -12.58 -24.99
N LYS A 30 11.77 -13.66 -24.27
CA LYS A 30 11.36 -13.81 -22.87
C LYS A 30 12.28 -12.95 -22.03
N TRP A 31 11.74 -12.07 -21.20
CA TRP A 31 12.55 -11.31 -20.24
C TRP A 31 13.24 -12.28 -19.28
N GLY A 32 14.57 -12.38 -19.41
CA GLY A 32 15.48 -13.13 -18.54
C GLY A 32 14.86 -14.39 -17.91
N ASN A 33 14.58 -15.42 -18.70
CA ASN A 33 14.27 -16.83 -18.34
C ASN A 33 13.40 -17.17 -17.10
N ARG A 34 12.79 -16.23 -16.36
CA ARG A 34 12.29 -16.45 -14.99
C ARG A 34 10.83 -16.06 -14.74
N ASN A 35 10.13 -15.42 -15.68
CA ASN A 35 8.68 -15.18 -15.54
C ASN A 35 7.92 -15.68 -16.78
N PRO A 36 7.15 -16.78 -16.68
CA PRO A 36 6.43 -17.33 -17.83
C PRO A 36 5.26 -16.45 -18.30
N TYR A 37 4.84 -15.47 -17.49
CA TYR A 37 3.69 -14.61 -17.78
C TYR A 37 4.08 -13.22 -18.29
N LEU A 38 5.35 -13.01 -18.65
CA LEU A 38 5.86 -11.74 -19.20
C LEU A 38 6.43 -12.03 -20.60
N THR A 39 5.85 -11.44 -21.63
CA THR A 39 6.27 -11.63 -23.03
C THR A 39 6.62 -10.27 -23.63
N LEU A 40 7.84 -10.12 -24.15
CA LEU A 40 8.25 -8.92 -24.88
C LEU A 40 8.22 -9.20 -26.37
N LYS A 41 7.56 -8.31 -27.09
CA LYS A 41 7.49 -8.33 -28.54
C LYS A 41 8.20 -7.08 -29.02
N TYR A 42 9.41 -7.28 -29.50
CA TYR A 42 10.16 -6.22 -30.15
C TYR A 42 9.73 -6.15 -31.59
N PHE A 43 9.68 -4.94 -32.09
CA PHE A 43 9.52 -4.71 -33.49
C PHE A 43 10.78 -3.99 -33.98
N SER A 44 11.61 -4.66 -34.77
CA SER A 44 12.98 -4.21 -35.01
C SER A 44 13.31 -4.24 -36.49
N ASP A 45 13.46 -3.05 -37.07
CA ASP A 45 14.36 -2.74 -38.19
C ASP A 45 15.21 -1.47 -37.86
N GLU A 46 15.40 -1.13 -36.57
CA GLU A 46 16.13 0.06 -36.05
C GLU A 46 15.58 1.47 -36.41
N LYS A 47 14.46 1.58 -37.13
CA LYS A 47 13.82 2.86 -37.53
C LYS A 47 12.84 3.47 -36.51
N ILE A 48 13.14 3.43 -35.20
CA ILE A 48 12.44 4.40 -34.33
C ILE A 48 13.11 5.73 -34.61
N THR A 49 12.35 6.70 -35.10
CA THR A 49 12.94 8.00 -35.40
C THR A 49 13.32 8.72 -34.10
N ASN A 50 14.44 9.44 -34.14
CA ASN A 50 14.88 10.34 -33.07
C ASN A 50 13.96 11.57 -32.90
N ASP A 51 12.77 11.56 -33.50
CA ASP A 51 11.88 12.72 -33.68
C ASP A 51 10.96 12.96 -32.46
N LEU A 52 11.00 12.09 -31.45
CA LEU A 52 10.20 12.21 -30.23
C LEU A 52 11.03 12.87 -29.12
N ASN A 53 10.86 14.18 -28.96
CA ASN A 53 11.47 14.92 -27.86
C ASN A 53 10.62 14.83 -26.59
N PHE A 54 11.03 14.02 -25.62
CA PHE A 54 10.35 13.93 -24.33
C PHE A 54 10.83 15.05 -23.40
N LYS A 55 9.91 15.63 -22.62
CA LYS A 55 10.26 16.57 -21.53
C LYS A 55 11.33 15.94 -20.62
N PRO A 56 12.16 16.71 -19.90
CA PRO A 56 13.02 16.17 -18.87
C PRO A 56 12.19 15.58 -17.73
N VAL A 57 12.67 14.50 -17.10
CA VAL A 57 11.98 13.89 -15.95
C VAL A 57 12.20 14.77 -14.72
N THR A 58 11.20 15.55 -14.34
CA THR A 58 11.21 16.24 -13.05
C THR A 58 10.85 15.24 -11.96
N LEU A 59 11.86 14.79 -11.21
CA LEU A 59 11.63 14.00 -10.01
C LEU A 59 11.11 14.93 -8.90
N ASP A 60 10.06 14.50 -8.22
CA ASP A 60 9.59 15.18 -7.02
C ASP A 60 10.65 15.04 -5.91
N ASP A 61 11.32 16.15 -5.61
CA ASP A 61 12.32 16.29 -4.55
C ASP A 61 11.67 16.47 -3.16
N LYS A 62 10.34 16.42 -3.11
CA LYS A 62 9.50 16.61 -1.92
C LYS A 62 9.81 17.90 -1.19
N THR A 63 10.23 18.92 -1.92
CA THR A 63 10.63 20.21 -1.35
C THR A 63 9.49 20.86 -0.54
N THR A 64 8.24 20.71 -0.98
CA THR A 64 7.07 21.23 -0.27
C THR A 64 6.85 20.49 1.06
N GLU A 65 6.96 19.16 1.06
CA GLU A 65 6.83 18.30 2.23
C GLU A 65 7.96 18.55 3.23
N LYS A 66 9.19 18.68 2.74
CA LYS A 66 10.37 19.07 3.53
C LYS A 66 10.17 20.41 4.21
N LYS A 67 9.70 21.44 3.48
CA LYS A 67 9.37 22.76 4.05
C LYS A 67 8.29 22.66 5.14
N LYS A 68 7.21 21.90 4.88
CA LYS A 68 6.13 21.70 5.87
C LYS A 68 6.63 20.97 7.13
N LEU A 69 7.44 19.93 6.95
CA LEU A 69 7.98 19.14 8.05
C LEU A 69 8.95 19.96 8.89
N PHE A 70 9.87 20.68 8.24
CA PHE A 70 10.79 21.61 8.87
C PHE A 70 10.03 22.66 9.69
N ASN A 71 9.13 23.41 9.06
CA ASN A 71 8.36 24.46 9.73
C ASN A 71 7.60 23.94 10.96
N LYS A 72 7.05 22.73 10.88
CA LYS A 72 6.28 22.12 11.96
C LYS A 72 7.15 21.64 13.11
N LEU A 73 8.20 20.86 12.83
CA LEU A 73 9.03 20.25 13.86
C LEU A 73 10.00 21.26 14.44
N PHE A 74 10.69 22.03 13.59
CA PHE A 74 11.67 23.02 13.99
C PHE A 74 11.01 24.15 14.78
N GLY A 75 9.91 24.70 14.27
CA GLY A 75 9.16 25.75 14.99
C GLY A 75 8.60 25.30 16.33
N ARG A 76 8.15 24.04 16.44
CA ARG A 76 7.70 23.47 17.73
C ARG A 76 8.85 23.35 18.72
N GLU A 77 10.02 22.92 18.26
CA GLU A 77 11.17 22.70 19.13
C GLU A 77 11.79 24.01 19.60
N ILE A 78 11.85 25.03 18.74
CA ILE A 78 12.18 26.41 19.14
C ILE A 78 11.25 26.88 20.26
N GLY A 79 9.94 26.71 20.10
CA GLY A 79 8.97 27.13 21.12
C GLY A 79 9.15 26.41 22.46
N ARG A 80 9.55 25.13 22.45
CA ARG A 80 9.86 24.38 23.67
C ARG A 80 11.15 24.87 24.33
N LEU A 81 12.18 25.11 23.54
CA LEU A 81 13.45 25.65 24.02
C LEU A 81 13.23 27.04 24.65
N ARG A 82 12.44 27.89 24.01
CA ARG A 82 12.08 29.21 24.53
C ARG A 82 11.37 29.10 25.88
N LYS A 83 10.34 28.25 25.94
CA LYS A 83 9.61 28.00 27.19
C LYS A 83 10.53 27.48 28.31
N LEU A 84 11.45 26.56 28.00
CA LEU A 84 12.41 26.05 28.98
C LEU A 84 13.29 27.17 29.55
N ILE A 85 13.73 28.10 28.70
CA ILE A 85 14.58 29.23 29.10
C ILE A 85 13.82 30.19 29.99
N ASP A 86 12.58 30.52 29.60
CA ASP A 86 11.69 31.39 30.36
C ASP A 86 11.38 30.75 31.74
N ASP A 87 11.01 29.47 31.77
CA ASP A 87 10.66 28.72 32.98
C ASP A 87 11.86 28.54 33.93
N LYS A 88 13.08 28.36 33.40
CA LYS A 88 14.31 28.16 34.21
C LYS A 88 15.07 29.46 34.51
N GLY A 89 14.57 30.62 34.08
CA GLY A 89 15.19 31.92 34.33
C GLY A 89 16.63 32.04 33.77
N ILE A 90 16.95 31.32 32.70
CA ILE A 90 18.31 31.26 32.13
C ILE A 90 18.61 32.58 31.41
N LYS A 91 19.08 33.60 32.15
CA LYS A 91 19.51 34.89 31.59
C LYS A 91 20.89 34.77 30.93
N LEU A 92 20.93 34.15 29.75
CA LEU A 92 22.09 34.12 28.88
C LEU A 92 21.78 34.96 27.62
N PRO A 93 22.23 36.23 27.53
CA PRO A 93 21.96 37.11 26.38
C PRO A 93 22.34 36.48 25.03
N LEU A 94 23.40 35.66 25.02
CA LEU A 94 23.81 34.86 23.87
C LEU A 94 22.75 33.84 23.43
N LEU A 95 22.03 33.21 24.37
CA LEU A 95 20.99 32.21 24.10
C LEU A 95 19.73 32.86 23.52
N CYS A 96 19.35 34.04 24.03
CA CYS A 96 18.23 34.82 23.50
C CYS A 96 18.53 35.35 22.09
N ASN A 97 19.70 35.98 21.89
CA ASN A 97 20.15 36.41 20.55
C ASN A 97 20.21 35.25 19.55
N TYR A 98 20.60 34.07 20.05
CA TYR A 98 20.69 32.87 19.25
C TYR A 98 19.31 32.34 18.80
N ILE A 99 18.33 32.30 19.71
CA ILE A 99 16.95 31.94 19.37
C ILE A 99 16.35 32.92 18.36
N THR A 100 16.58 34.21 18.53
CA THR A 100 16.12 35.22 17.58
C THR A 100 16.72 35.00 16.18
N LYS A 101 18.00 34.59 16.07
CA LYS A 101 18.61 34.21 14.79
C LYS A 101 17.93 32.98 14.16
N LEU A 102 17.62 31.96 14.95
CA LEU A 102 16.89 30.77 14.48
C LEU A 102 15.46 31.10 14.02
N GLU A 103 14.76 31.96 14.76
CA GLU A 103 13.43 32.45 14.39
C GLU A 103 13.48 33.25 13.09
N THR A 104 14.49 34.10 12.92
CA THR A 104 14.72 34.85 11.68
C THR A 104 14.98 33.91 10.48
N GLY A 105 15.78 32.85 10.68
CA GLY A 105 15.99 31.82 9.67
C GLY A 105 14.70 31.09 9.29
N LEU A 106 13.87 30.74 10.28
CA LEU A 106 12.57 30.11 10.08
C LEU A 106 11.60 31.03 9.31
N GLU A 107 11.57 32.33 9.59
CA GLU A 107 10.75 33.30 8.87
C GLU A 107 11.17 33.48 7.41
N LYS A 108 12.48 33.50 7.12
CA LYS A 108 13.00 33.52 5.74
C LYS A 108 12.48 32.32 4.96
N VAL A 109 12.54 31.11 5.53
CA VAL A 109 11.99 29.89 4.92
C VAL A 109 10.49 30.01 4.65
N ARG A 110 9.72 30.64 5.54
CA ARG A 110 8.28 30.84 5.34
C ARG A 110 7.99 31.75 4.16
N LYS A 111 8.71 32.87 4.03
CA LYS A 111 8.51 33.91 3.01
C LYS A 111 9.04 33.56 1.61
N ASP A 112 10.06 32.70 1.49
CA ASP A 112 10.75 32.44 0.21
C ASP A 112 10.13 31.32 -0.68
N ASN A 113 10.31 31.48 -2.01
CA ASN A 113 9.88 30.58 -3.08
C ASN A 113 10.79 29.32 -3.17
N PRO A 114 10.27 28.12 -3.50
CA PRO A 114 10.77 26.86 -2.95
C PRO A 114 12.02 26.24 -3.60
N ARG A 115 12.32 26.46 -4.89
CA ARG A 115 13.23 25.54 -5.61
C ARG A 115 14.73 25.65 -5.26
N ASN A 116 15.24 26.81 -4.85
CA ASN A 116 16.68 26.98 -4.57
C ASN A 116 17.02 27.50 -3.16
N LYS A 117 16.04 27.89 -2.34
CA LYS A 117 16.31 28.58 -1.05
C LYS A 117 16.11 27.74 0.20
N ILE A 118 15.38 26.62 0.15
CA ILE A 118 15.18 25.79 1.34
C ILE A 118 16.48 25.15 1.79
N ASN A 119 17.27 24.59 0.87
CA ASN A 119 18.56 23.99 1.21
C ASN A 119 19.53 25.04 1.76
N THR A 120 19.59 26.24 1.17
CA THR A 120 20.44 27.34 1.65
C THR A 120 19.99 27.88 3.00
N ALA A 121 18.68 28.07 3.22
CA ALA A 121 18.16 28.56 4.50
C ALA A 121 18.25 27.49 5.60
N PHE A 122 18.14 26.21 5.21
CA PHE A 122 18.40 25.07 6.07
C PHE A 122 19.88 25.02 6.45
N GLN A 123 20.79 25.09 5.48
CA GLN A 123 22.24 25.19 5.70
C GLN A 123 22.55 26.36 6.64
N PHE A 124 22.02 27.55 6.38
CA PHE A 124 22.20 28.71 7.24
C PHE A 124 21.70 28.46 8.68
N SER A 125 20.53 27.85 8.83
CA SER A 125 19.96 27.51 10.15
C SER A 125 20.79 26.43 10.85
N ASN A 126 21.36 25.47 10.09
CA ASN A 126 22.20 24.41 10.60
C ASN A 126 23.60 24.92 10.99
N GLU A 127 24.21 25.78 10.19
CA GLU A 127 25.48 26.47 10.47
C GLU A 127 25.35 27.35 11.71
N THR A 128 24.25 28.13 11.79
CA THR A 128 23.91 28.91 12.98
C THR A 128 23.81 27.98 14.20
N PHE A 129 23.21 26.80 14.03
CA PHE A 129 23.04 25.79 15.07
C PHE A 129 24.32 25.09 15.52
N GLU A 130 25.18 24.70 14.61
CA GLU A 130 26.47 24.12 14.94
C GLU A 130 27.39 25.15 15.61
N ASP A 131 27.38 26.42 15.17
CA ASP A 131 28.09 27.52 15.84
C ASP A 131 27.62 27.69 17.30
N PHE A 132 26.31 27.59 17.55
CA PHE A 132 25.79 27.60 18.92
C PHE A 132 26.23 26.40 19.73
N LYS A 133 26.10 25.19 19.18
CA LYS A 133 26.50 23.95 19.85
C LYS A 133 27.96 24.03 20.29
N TYR A 134 28.83 24.50 19.40
CA TYR A 134 30.25 24.76 19.69
C TYR A 134 30.44 25.77 20.84
N LYS A 135 29.83 26.96 20.75
CA LYS A 135 29.93 28.02 21.78
C LYS A 135 29.30 27.64 23.12
N PHE A 136 28.28 26.78 23.10
CA PHE A 136 27.62 26.28 24.30
C PHE A 136 28.47 25.24 25.02
N HIS A 137 29.07 24.30 24.27
CA HIS A 137 29.93 23.27 24.83
C HIS A 137 31.24 23.84 25.39
N SER A 138 31.77 24.93 24.84
CA SER A 138 33.01 25.57 25.32
C SER A 138 32.86 26.36 26.63
N ARG A 139 31.64 26.57 27.14
CA ARG A 139 31.40 27.32 28.39
C ARG A 139 31.51 26.45 29.64
N ARG A 140 32.24 26.92 30.66
CA ARG A 140 32.41 26.19 31.93
C ARG A 140 31.35 26.52 33.00
N ASN A 141 30.66 27.66 32.91
CA ASN A 141 29.75 28.16 33.96
C ASN A 141 28.25 27.85 33.70
N ILE A 142 27.90 26.59 33.44
CA ILE A 142 26.49 26.16 33.26
C ILE A 142 26.25 24.94 34.15
N SER A 143 25.14 24.95 34.92
CA SER A 143 24.77 23.80 35.74
C SER A 143 24.55 22.54 34.90
N VAL A 144 24.88 21.38 35.48
CA VAL A 144 24.77 20.07 34.80
C VAL A 144 23.34 19.82 34.31
N ASP A 145 22.33 20.16 35.10
CA ASP A 145 20.92 19.98 34.73
C ASP A 145 20.49 20.85 33.53
N ASN A 146 20.99 22.09 33.46
CA ASN A 146 20.71 22.98 32.33
C ASN A 146 21.42 22.50 31.07
N ARG A 147 22.66 22.03 31.21
CA ARG A 147 23.41 21.39 30.12
C ARG A 147 22.69 20.15 29.58
N ASN A 148 22.20 19.28 30.46
CA ASN A 148 21.45 18.08 30.07
C ASN A 148 20.11 18.42 29.37
N SER A 149 19.38 19.40 29.90
CA SER A 149 18.11 19.85 29.31
C SER A 149 18.30 20.41 27.91
N ILE A 150 19.32 21.27 27.72
CA ILE A 150 19.63 21.86 26.42
C ILE A 150 20.13 20.79 25.44
N ASN A 151 21.01 19.89 25.88
CA ASN A 151 21.47 18.75 25.06
C ASN A 151 20.32 17.86 24.57
N ALA A 152 19.24 17.71 25.34
CA ALA A 152 18.06 16.98 24.91
C ALA A 152 17.36 17.68 23.71
N HIS A 153 17.23 19.00 23.75
CA HIS A 153 16.72 19.78 22.61
C HIS A 153 17.66 19.70 21.41
N LEU A 154 18.98 19.75 21.63
CA LEU A 154 19.96 19.65 20.55
C LEU A 154 19.81 18.34 19.76
N LYS A 155 19.66 17.21 20.46
CA LYS A 155 19.40 15.91 19.83
C LYS A 155 18.10 15.89 19.02
N VAL A 156 17.09 16.66 19.41
CA VAL A 156 15.84 16.74 18.63
C VAL A 156 16.07 17.46 17.32
N PHE A 157 16.84 18.55 17.30
CA PHE A 157 17.21 19.25 16.07
C PHE A 157 18.00 18.36 15.12
N ASP A 158 19.01 17.65 15.61
CA ASP A 158 19.76 16.65 14.82
C ASP A 158 18.79 15.60 14.20
N SER A 159 17.77 15.18 14.96
CA SER A 159 16.75 14.24 14.45
C SER A 159 15.83 14.83 13.36
N ILE A 160 15.66 16.16 13.28
CA ILE A 160 14.83 16.80 12.26
C ILE A 160 15.50 16.69 10.90
N GLN A 161 16.82 16.89 10.83
CA GLN A 161 17.60 16.71 9.61
C GLN A 161 17.44 15.28 9.08
N ILE A 162 17.66 14.28 9.93
CA ILE A 162 17.51 12.87 9.57
C ILE A 162 16.09 12.60 9.03
N LYS A 163 15.04 13.14 9.68
CA LYS A 163 13.65 12.97 9.22
C LYS A 163 13.37 13.64 7.86
N MET A 164 14.05 14.73 7.54
CA MET A 164 13.93 15.40 6.25
C MET A 164 14.66 14.63 5.15
N GLU A 165 15.88 14.16 5.41
CA GLU A 165 16.63 13.27 4.50
C GLU A 165 15.85 11.98 4.24
N GLN A 166 15.16 11.46 5.26
CA GLN A 166 14.26 10.31 5.11
C GLN A 166 13.07 10.56 4.17
N LEU A 167 12.76 11.81 3.80
CA LEU A 167 11.77 12.06 2.77
C LEU A 167 12.31 11.71 1.37
N ASP A 168 13.63 11.73 1.14
CA ASP A 168 14.22 11.42 -0.17
C ASP A 168 14.21 9.93 -0.54
N GLY A 169 14.06 9.07 0.47
CA GLY A 169 13.88 7.65 0.30
C GLY A 169 12.43 7.19 0.43
N VAL A 170 12.28 5.91 0.76
CA VAL A 170 11.00 5.24 0.88
C VAL A 170 10.97 4.40 2.14
N MET A 171 9.93 4.60 2.94
CA MET A 171 9.63 3.73 4.07
C MET A 171 9.12 2.39 3.58
N ARG A 172 9.78 1.33 4.01
CA ARG A 172 9.37 -0.06 3.85
C ARG A 172 9.06 -0.66 5.22
N CYS A 173 8.51 -1.86 5.20
CA CYS A 173 8.24 -2.63 6.40
C CYS A 173 8.81 -4.03 6.19
N ARG A 174 9.65 -4.47 7.13
CA ARG A 174 10.11 -5.86 7.23
C ARG A 174 9.20 -6.56 8.21
N GLN A 175 8.51 -7.57 7.72
CA GLN A 175 7.72 -8.46 8.56
C GLN A 175 8.61 -9.60 9.01
N ILE A 176 8.82 -9.75 10.32
CA ILE A 176 9.59 -10.85 10.93
C ILE A 176 8.62 -11.71 11.73
N LYS A 177 8.70 -13.03 11.56
CA LYS A 177 7.91 -13.97 12.34
C LYS A 177 8.64 -14.31 13.64
N ILE A 178 7.94 -14.19 14.77
CA ILE A 178 8.43 -14.61 16.08
C ILE A 178 7.90 -16.00 16.42
N CYS A 179 8.59 -16.68 17.32
CA CYS A 179 8.30 -18.03 17.82
C CYS A 179 8.19 -17.97 19.35
N PRO A 180 7.04 -17.51 19.89
CA PRO A 180 6.87 -17.47 21.32
C PRO A 180 6.71 -18.87 21.91
N ASP A 181 7.19 -19.08 23.14
CA ASP A 181 6.92 -20.28 23.94
C ASP A 181 5.49 -20.28 24.52
N GLU A 182 5.11 -21.31 25.28
CA GLU A 182 3.74 -21.47 25.80
C GLU A 182 3.33 -20.35 26.77
N ASP A 183 4.21 -19.95 27.70
CA ASP A 183 3.94 -18.87 28.66
C ASP A 183 3.84 -17.49 27.98
N GLN A 184 4.72 -17.26 26.99
CA GLN A 184 4.69 -16.06 26.15
C GLN A 184 3.41 -16.02 25.32
N LEU A 185 2.96 -17.16 24.77
CA LEU A 185 1.70 -17.25 24.01
C LEU A 185 0.50 -16.89 24.87
N GLU A 186 0.40 -17.43 26.08
CA GLU A 186 -0.68 -17.10 27.01
C GLU A 186 -0.71 -15.59 27.33
N THR A 187 0.46 -15.03 27.63
CA THR A 187 0.59 -13.60 27.94
C THR A 187 0.23 -12.72 26.74
N LEU A 188 0.66 -13.10 25.54
CA LEU A 188 0.30 -12.40 24.30
C LEU A 188 -1.20 -12.46 24.04
N GLU A 189 -1.83 -13.63 24.14
CA GLU A 189 -3.27 -13.76 23.94
C GLU A 189 -4.06 -12.90 24.93
N ARG A 190 -3.65 -12.87 26.20
CA ARG A 190 -4.22 -11.96 27.21
C ARG A 190 -4.06 -10.50 26.80
N TRP A 191 -2.87 -10.09 26.35
CA TRP A 191 -2.61 -8.71 25.93
C TRP A 191 -3.47 -8.31 24.73
N PHE A 192 -3.58 -9.17 23.71
CA PHE A 192 -4.39 -8.92 22.52
C PHE A 192 -5.88 -8.79 22.86
N LYS A 193 -6.41 -9.69 23.69
CA LYS A 193 -7.80 -9.62 24.17
C LYS A 193 -8.05 -8.35 24.97
N ALA A 194 -7.23 -8.08 25.98
CA ALA A 194 -7.35 -6.89 26.81
C ALA A 194 -7.26 -5.60 25.98
N ASN A 195 -6.43 -5.56 24.94
CA ASN A 195 -6.31 -4.40 24.07
C ASN A 195 -7.53 -4.19 23.15
N ILE A 196 -8.19 -5.27 22.72
CA ILE A 196 -9.47 -5.21 22.00
C ILE A 196 -10.56 -4.67 22.93
N ASP A 197 -10.67 -5.21 24.14
CA ASP A 197 -11.68 -4.80 25.11
C ASP A 197 -11.50 -3.33 25.52
N LEU A 198 -10.25 -2.90 25.75
CA LEU A 198 -9.87 -1.51 25.98
C LEU A 198 -10.33 -0.59 24.84
N TYR A 199 -10.09 -1.01 23.59
CA TYR A 199 -10.50 -0.23 22.43
C TYR A 199 -12.03 -0.10 22.36
N ASN A 200 -12.75 -1.20 22.60
CA ASN A 200 -14.22 -1.21 22.53
C ASN A 200 -14.84 -0.34 23.63
N GLU A 201 -14.33 -0.39 24.87
CA GLU A 201 -14.79 0.48 25.94
C GLU A 201 -14.58 1.97 25.59
N LEU A 202 -13.45 2.33 24.98
CA LEU A 202 -13.21 3.70 24.52
C LEU A 202 -14.15 4.11 23.38
N VAL A 203 -14.54 3.17 22.52
CA VAL A 203 -15.56 3.40 21.49
C VAL A 203 -16.93 3.63 22.14
N ASP A 204 -17.33 2.82 23.12
CA ASP A 204 -18.61 2.97 23.84
C ASP A 204 -18.69 4.34 24.53
N LEU A 205 -17.63 4.74 25.23
CA LEU A 205 -17.53 6.04 25.87
C LEU A 205 -17.65 7.20 24.86
N PHE A 206 -17.04 7.04 23.68
CA PHE A 206 -17.15 8.01 22.60
C PHE A 206 -18.56 8.04 22.00
N GLU A 207 -19.18 6.89 21.73
CA GLU A 207 -20.52 6.79 21.15
C GLU A 207 -21.57 7.48 22.05
N ILE A 208 -21.52 7.26 23.37
CA ILE A 208 -22.38 7.98 24.32
C ILE A 208 -22.20 9.50 24.19
N SER A 209 -20.94 9.95 24.11
CA SER A 209 -20.60 11.37 23.97
C SER A 209 -21.02 11.94 22.62
N TYR A 210 -20.95 11.14 21.56
CA TYR A 210 -21.27 11.50 20.19
C TYR A 210 -22.78 11.64 19.98
N GLU A 211 -23.58 10.68 20.47
CA GLU A 211 -25.04 10.74 20.38
C GLU A 211 -25.61 11.93 21.15
N LYS A 212 -25.09 12.23 22.35
CA LYS A 212 -25.46 13.47 23.08
C LYS A 212 -25.18 14.74 22.28
N CYS A 213 -24.04 14.80 21.58
CA CYS A 213 -23.73 15.93 20.70
C CYS A 213 -24.66 15.96 19.48
N LYS A 214 -25.05 14.80 18.97
CA LYS A 214 -25.89 14.63 17.78
C LYS A 214 -27.31 15.11 18.07
N GLU A 215 -27.93 14.64 19.15
CA GLU A 215 -29.26 15.06 19.62
C GLU A 215 -29.32 16.57 19.79
N LYS A 216 -28.39 17.15 20.57
CA LYS A 216 -28.31 18.59 20.79
C LYS A 216 -28.12 19.39 19.50
N CYS A 217 -27.33 18.87 18.55
CA CYS A 217 -27.14 19.54 17.26
C CYS A 217 -28.42 19.51 16.41
N TYR A 218 -29.17 18.41 16.42
CA TYR A 218 -30.45 18.31 15.69
C TYR A 218 -31.54 19.18 16.29
N GLU A 219 -31.60 19.30 17.62
CA GLU A 219 -32.50 20.22 18.31
C GLU A 219 -32.26 21.67 17.88
N LEU A 220 -30.99 22.10 17.79
CA LEU A 220 -30.62 23.47 17.45
C LEU A 220 -30.78 23.82 15.97
N HIS A 221 -30.69 22.84 15.06
CA HIS A 221 -30.55 23.08 13.62
C HIS A 221 -31.50 22.26 12.74
N LYS A 222 -32.74 22.07 13.20
CA LYS A 222 -33.77 21.17 12.62
C LYS A 222 -33.93 21.21 11.09
N ASN A 223 -33.56 22.30 10.41
CA ASN A 223 -33.70 22.51 8.96
C ASN A 223 -32.44 23.05 8.24
N ASP A 224 -31.23 23.00 8.84
CA ASP A 224 -30.03 23.65 8.27
C ASP A 224 -29.11 22.67 7.49
N PRO A 225 -28.73 22.94 6.22
CA PRO A 225 -27.71 22.15 5.51
C PRO A 225 -26.29 22.20 6.12
N ILE A 226 -26.00 23.08 7.09
CA ILE A 226 -24.68 23.27 7.75
C ILE A 226 -24.50 22.35 8.98
N ILE A 227 -25.42 21.42 9.29
CA ILE A 227 -25.36 20.51 10.45
C ILE A 227 -23.96 19.88 10.66
N GLY A 228 -23.29 19.40 9.61
CA GLY A 228 -21.99 18.71 9.75
C GLY A 228 -20.88 19.59 10.33
N ARG A 229 -20.90 20.91 10.06
CA ARG A 229 -19.87 21.84 10.53
C ARG A 229 -20.02 22.11 12.02
N GLU A 230 -21.23 22.48 12.46
CA GLU A 230 -21.52 22.77 13.86
C GLU A 230 -21.45 21.52 14.72
N PHE A 231 -21.98 20.39 14.23
CA PHE A 231 -21.84 19.09 14.89
C PHE A 231 -20.36 18.73 15.12
N GLY A 232 -19.51 18.93 14.11
CA GLY A 232 -18.07 18.72 14.23
C GLY A 232 -17.39 19.64 15.25
N LYS A 233 -17.87 20.88 15.44
CA LYS A 233 -17.37 21.80 16.49
C LYS A 233 -17.79 21.33 17.88
N MET A 234 -19.06 20.97 18.06
CA MET A 234 -19.60 20.48 19.33
C MET A 234 -18.84 19.25 19.84
N ILE A 235 -18.54 18.28 18.96
CA ILE A 235 -17.72 17.12 19.32
C ILE A 235 -16.31 17.54 19.76
N ALA A 236 -15.71 18.52 19.09
CA ALA A 236 -14.35 18.96 19.39
C ALA A 236 -14.23 19.72 20.71
N GLU A 237 -15.28 20.41 21.12
CA GLU A 237 -15.36 21.19 22.36
C GLU A 237 -15.86 20.37 23.55
N ASN A 238 -16.37 19.16 23.29
CA ASN A 238 -16.90 18.29 24.33
C ASN A 238 -15.81 17.89 25.35
N LYS A 239 -16.08 18.19 26.62
CA LYS A 239 -15.19 17.88 27.75
C LYS A 239 -15.36 16.44 28.27
N SER A 240 -16.52 15.80 28.07
CA SER A 240 -16.76 14.44 28.58
C SER A 240 -15.90 13.40 27.86
N PHE A 241 -15.66 13.59 26.57
CA PHE A 241 -14.72 12.80 25.79
C PHE A 241 -13.82 13.72 24.95
N PRO A 242 -12.65 14.16 25.47
CA PRO A 242 -11.79 15.06 24.71
C PRO A 242 -11.16 14.31 23.53
N ILE A 243 -11.40 14.79 22.31
CA ILE A 243 -10.78 14.20 21.10
C ILE A 243 -9.26 14.38 21.04
N ASN A 244 -8.68 15.25 21.88
CA ASN A 244 -7.25 15.37 22.03
C ASN A 244 -6.69 14.18 22.82
N GLY A 245 -5.92 13.32 22.15
CA GLY A 245 -5.42 12.09 22.76
C GLY A 245 -4.55 12.28 24.01
N THR A 246 -3.85 13.40 24.16
CA THR A 246 -3.08 13.71 25.38
C THR A 246 -4.01 14.02 26.55
N LYS A 247 -5.08 14.80 26.32
CA LYS A 247 -6.10 15.06 27.35
C LYS A 247 -6.85 13.77 27.71
N LEU A 248 -7.23 12.99 26.70
CA LEU A 248 -7.92 11.71 26.89
C LEU A 248 -7.08 10.72 27.71
N ARG A 249 -5.78 10.62 27.42
CA ARG A 249 -4.84 9.81 28.20
C ARG A 249 -4.74 10.27 29.65
N LYS A 250 -4.78 11.57 29.94
CA LYS A 250 -4.75 12.07 31.32
C LYS A 250 -5.99 11.65 32.12
N ILE A 251 -7.16 11.61 31.48
CA ILE A 251 -8.42 11.24 32.14
C ILE A 251 -8.49 9.72 32.36
N TYR A 252 -8.27 8.94 31.31
CA TYR A 252 -8.56 7.49 31.34
C TYR A 252 -7.32 6.60 31.46
N GLY A 253 -6.11 7.13 31.23
CA GLY A 253 -4.90 6.30 31.09
C GLY A 253 -4.58 5.47 32.33
N VAL A 254 -4.65 6.06 33.52
CA VAL A 254 -4.30 5.36 34.79
C VAL A 254 -5.35 4.30 35.13
N SER A 255 -6.65 4.65 35.05
CA SER A 255 -7.74 3.72 35.36
C SER A 255 -7.76 2.53 34.41
N LEU A 256 -7.62 2.78 33.10
CA LEU A 256 -7.61 1.73 32.09
C LEU A 256 -6.35 0.84 32.17
N THR A 257 -5.19 1.40 32.52
CA THR A 257 -3.97 0.61 32.77
C THR A 257 -4.18 -0.38 33.91
N LYS A 258 -4.78 0.06 35.03
CA LYS A 258 -5.08 -0.81 36.17
C LYS A 258 -6.13 -1.88 35.81
N LYS A 259 -7.20 -1.49 35.12
CA LYS A 259 -8.31 -2.38 34.73
C LYS A 259 -7.85 -3.52 33.83
N TYR A 260 -7.10 -3.21 32.77
CA TYR A 260 -6.71 -4.17 31.75
C TYR A 260 -5.36 -4.85 31.99
N LYS A 261 -4.62 -4.43 33.02
CA LYS A 261 -3.28 -4.95 33.38
C LYS A 261 -2.33 -4.98 32.16
N LEU A 262 -2.41 -3.95 31.33
CA LEU A 262 -1.55 -3.73 30.16
C LEU A 262 -0.42 -2.75 30.51
N PRO A 263 0.72 -2.77 29.80
CA PRO A 263 1.71 -1.70 29.94
C PRO A 263 1.12 -0.32 29.63
N ASN A 264 1.52 0.69 30.40
CA ASN A 264 1.04 2.08 30.23
C ASN A 264 1.24 2.60 28.80
N CYS A 265 2.37 2.29 28.17
CA CYS A 265 2.65 2.64 26.78
C CYS A 265 1.66 2.01 25.79
N VAL A 266 1.30 0.73 25.95
CA VAL A 266 0.31 0.05 25.09
C VAL A 266 -1.07 0.70 25.22
N VAL A 267 -1.49 1.02 26.45
CA VAL A 267 -2.74 1.74 26.71
C VAL A 267 -2.71 3.13 26.09
N ALA A 268 -1.60 3.86 26.29
CA ALA A 268 -1.40 5.19 25.75
C ALA A 268 -1.48 5.19 24.21
N ASP A 269 -0.80 4.26 23.54
CA ASP A 269 -0.81 4.16 22.08
C ASP A 269 -2.21 3.81 21.54
N THR A 270 -2.97 3.01 22.29
CA THR A 270 -4.36 2.67 21.93
C THR A 270 -5.27 3.89 22.03
N ILE A 271 -5.19 4.64 23.14
CA ILE A 271 -5.92 5.90 23.34
C ILE A 271 -5.57 6.91 22.25
N LEU A 272 -4.27 7.11 21.98
CA LEU A 272 -3.79 8.03 20.95
C LEU A 272 -4.27 7.61 19.56
N GLY A 273 -4.27 6.31 19.25
CA GLY A 273 -4.76 5.77 17.99
C GLY A 273 -6.25 6.05 17.77
N ILE A 274 -7.09 5.82 18.79
CA ILE A 274 -8.54 6.11 18.73
C ILE A 274 -8.78 7.61 18.56
N ALA A 275 -8.14 8.44 19.39
CA ALA A 275 -8.26 9.89 19.34
C ALA A 275 -7.86 10.46 17.96
N SER A 276 -6.79 9.93 17.36
CA SER A 276 -6.35 10.31 16.01
C SER A 276 -7.39 9.96 14.94
N ASN A 277 -7.99 8.76 15.01
CA ASN A 277 -9.03 8.35 14.07
C ASN A 277 -10.29 9.22 14.17
N ILE A 278 -10.74 9.49 15.40
CA ILE A 278 -11.88 10.38 15.67
C ILE A 278 -11.59 11.78 15.15
N THR A 279 -10.44 12.35 15.50
CA THR A 279 -10.04 13.71 15.07
C THR A 279 -10.02 13.83 13.54
N GLY A 280 -9.57 12.80 12.83
CA GLY A 280 -9.59 12.76 11.37
C GLY A 280 -11.00 12.83 10.80
N ASN A 281 -11.95 12.09 11.35
CA ASN A 281 -13.35 12.12 10.90
C ASN A 281 -14.07 13.41 11.32
N VAL A 282 -13.83 13.92 12.53
CA VAL A 282 -14.34 15.23 12.98
C VAL A 282 -13.86 16.35 12.07
N THR A 283 -12.61 16.28 11.58
CA THR A 283 -12.11 17.26 10.60
C THR A 283 -12.87 17.19 9.28
N LYS A 284 -13.28 16.00 8.82
CA LYS A 284 -14.10 15.83 7.61
C LYS A 284 -15.53 16.37 7.83
N LEU A 285 -16.12 16.15 9.00
CA LEU A 285 -17.41 16.75 9.40
C LEU A 285 -17.34 18.28 9.34
N LYS A 286 -16.33 18.88 9.97
CA LYS A 286 -16.11 20.35 9.97
C LYS A 286 -16.00 20.94 8.57
N LYS A 287 -15.44 20.16 7.63
CA LYS A 287 -15.30 20.53 6.21
C LYS A 287 -16.55 20.25 5.37
N GLY A 288 -17.59 19.65 5.94
CA GLY A 288 -18.81 19.25 5.21
C GLY A 288 -18.58 18.08 4.23
N GLN A 289 -17.47 17.35 4.35
CA GLN A 289 -17.16 16.23 3.45
C GLN A 289 -17.96 14.97 3.78
N ILE A 290 -18.37 14.85 5.05
CA ILE A 290 -19.25 13.79 5.57
C ILE A 290 -20.31 14.43 6.46
N LYS A 291 -21.46 13.78 6.62
CA LYS A 291 -22.55 14.25 7.49
C LYS A 291 -22.49 13.62 8.89
N GLU A 292 -22.07 12.36 8.95
CA GLU A 292 -21.90 11.59 10.18
C GLU A 292 -20.83 10.51 9.97
N PHE A 293 -20.38 9.89 11.05
CA PHE A 293 -19.57 8.67 11.01
C PHE A 293 -19.85 7.79 12.22
N LYS A 294 -19.55 6.50 12.10
CA LYS A 294 -19.62 5.53 13.19
C LYS A 294 -18.24 4.92 13.46
N MET A 295 -17.97 4.62 14.72
CA MET A 295 -16.79 3.88 15.14
C MET A 295 -17.21 2.42 15.37
N GLU A 296 -16.59 1.48 14.65
CA GLU A 296 -16.92 0.06 14.83
C GLU A 296 -16.10 -0.57 15.94
N HIS A 297 -16.73 -1.48 16.69
CA HIS A 297 -16.05 -2.36 17.64
C HIS A 297 -15.10 -3.31 16.92
N ARG A 298 -13.99 -3.59 17.59
CA ARG A 298 -13.04 -4.62 17.16
C ARG A 298 -13.48 -5.97 17.71
N THR A 299 -13.24 -6.99 16.91
CA THR A 299 -13.47 -8.38 17.30
C THR A 299 -12.20 -9.20 17.10
N ALA A 300 -12.05 -10.28 17.86
CA ALA A 300 -10.98 -11.27 17.66
C ALA A 300 -11.15 -12.09 16.35
N LYS A 301 -12.06 -11.68 15.44
CA LYS A 301 -12.24 -12.30 14.13
C LYS A 301 -11.18 -11.87 13.12
N GLU A 302 -10.58 -10.69 13.30
CA GLU A 302 -9.67 -10.07 12.34
C GLU A 302 -8.19 -10.10 12.78
N ASN A 303 -7.28 -9.71 11.88
CA ASN A 303 -5.87 -9.54 12.23
C ASN A 303 -5.72 -8.28 13.09
N TYR A 304 -5.24 -8.45 14.31
CA TYR A 304 -5.04 -7.37 15.26
C TYR A 304 -3.56 -7.00 15.36
N SER A 305 -3.28 -5.76 15.79
CA SER A 305 -1.92 -5.34 16.08
C SER A 305 -1.82 -4.45 17.30
N ILE A 306 -0.76 -4.63 18.08
CA ILE A 306 -0.35 -3.76 19.20
C ILE A 306 0.89 -2.98 18.76
N SER A 307 0.92 -1.68 19.05
CA SER A 307 2.12 -0.85 18.85
C SER A 307 3.13 -1.12 19.97
N ILE A 308 4.40 -1.23 19.62
CA ILE A 308 5.50 -1.46 20.54
C ILE A 308 6.51 -0.33 20.34
N GLN A 309 6.82 0.39 21.42
CA GLN A 309 7.81 1.46 21.40
C GLN A 309 9.21 0.87 21.50
N THR A 310 10.13 1.44 20.71
CA THR A 310 11.51 0.92 20.57
C THR A 310 12.26 0.88 21.90
N GLN A 311 11.98 1.82 22.80
CA GLN A 311 12.60 1.89 24.13
C GLN A 311 12.34 0.66 25.02
N TYR A 312 11.30 -0.13 24.73
CA TYR A 312 11.00 -1.38 25.44
C TYR A 312 11.58 -2.61 24.72
N THR A 313 12.48 -2.40 23.76
CA THR A 313 13.14 -3.45 22.99
C THR A 313 14.62 -3.49 23.34
N ASN A 314 15.16 -4.68 23.54
CA ASN A 314 16.60 -4.91 23.67
C ASN A 314 17.04 -6.03 22.72
N ASN A 315 18.28 -6.49 22.85
CA ASN A 315 18.86 -7.53 21.99
C ASN A 315 18.15 -8.90 22.07
N TYR A 316 17.27 -9.11 23.05
CA TYR A 316 16.58 -10.37 23.30
C TYR A 316 15.10 -10.34 22.93
N GLY A 317 14.49 -9.17 22.72
CA GLY A 317 13.07 -9.05 22.40
C GLY A 317 12.43 -7.76 22.90
N PHE A 318 11.10 -7.76 22.94
CA PHE A 318 10.31 -6.68 23.54
C PHE A 318 9.81 -7.04 24.93
N TYR A 319 9.72 -6.04 25.81
CA TYR A 319 9.40 -6.18 27.23
C TYR A 319 10.08 -7.41 27.87
N PRO A 320 11.43 -7.44 27.92
CA PRO A 320 12.18 -8.61 28.39
C PRO A 320 11.86 -9.00 29.83
N SER A 321 11.48 -8.03 30.68
CA SER A 321 11.01 -8.29 32.05
C SER A 321 9.66 -9.02 32.12
N THR A 322 8.89 -9.01 31.02
CA THR A 322 7.58 -9.67 30.94
C THR A 322 7.66 -10.97 30.13
N PHE A 323 8.35 -10.96 28.99
CA PHE A 323 8.40 -12.11 28.08
C PHE A 323 9.70 -12.89 28.14
N GLY A 324 10.77 -12.36 28.73
CA GLY A 324 12.10 -12.93 28.56
C GLY A 324 12.59 -12.84 27.10
N PRO A 325 13.56 -13.69 26.71
CA PRO A 325 14.04 -13.76 25.33
C PRO A 325 12.98 -14.31 24.37
N ILE A 326 12.76 -13.63 23.25
CA ILE A 326 11.79 -14.03 22.22
C ILE A 326 12.52 -14.54 20.98
N GLU A 327 12.27 -15.80 20.61
CA GLU A 327 12.86 -16.37 19.42
C GLU A 327 12.24 -15.84 18.12
N ILE A 328 13.07 -15.76 17.07
CA ILE A 328 12.65 -15.46 15.70
C ILE A 328 12.70 -16.73 14.83
N ASP A 329 11.78 -16.88 13.88
CA ASP A 329 11.68 -18.08 13.03
C ASP A 329 13.03 -18.33 12.31
N LYS A 330 13.57 -19.56 12.44
CA LYS A 330 14.87 -19.95 11.89
C LYS A 330 15.00 -19.74 10.38
N ARG A 331 13.89 -19.66 9.63
CA ARG A 331 13.90 -19.31 8.19
C ARG A 331 14.27 -17.85 7.93
N GLU A 332 14.05 -16.95 8.87
CA GLU A 332 14.57 -15.58 8.83
C GLU A 332 16.10 -15.55 9.06
N LYS A 333 16.67 -16.65 9.60
CA LYS A 333 18.11 -16.82 9.90
C LYS A 333 18.90 -17.60 8.83
N LYS A 334 18.35 -18.03 7.69
CA LYS A 334 19.12 -18.85 6.71
C LYS A 334 18.83 -18.51 5.25
N THR A 335 19.80 -17.92 4.55
CA THR A 335 20.03 -18.18 3.13
C THR A 335 21.53 -18.18 2.79
N LYS A 336 22.10 -19.36 2.50
CA LYS A 336 23.51 -19.54 2.05
C LYS A 336 23.81 -18.92 0.67
N LYS A 337 22.80 -18.53 -0.12
CA LYS A 337 22.96 -18.08 -1.53
C LYS A 337 22.89 -16.57 -1.75
N ASN A 338 22.51 -15.80 -0.74
CA ASN A 338 22.52 -14.34 -0.77
C ASN A 338 22.92 -13.90 0.64
N LYS A 339 23.95 -13.05 0.76
CA LYS A 339 24.30 -12.32 2.00
C LYS A 339 23.15 -11.37 2.41
N LYS A 340 21.93 -11.88 2.61
CA LYS A 340 20.80 -11.10 3.09
C LYS A 340 20.95 -10.98 4.60
N GLU A 341 21.17 -9.75 5.03
CA GLU A 341 21.21 -9.25 6.42
C GLU A 341 20.27 -10.05 7.32
N PHE A 342 20.87 -10.81 8.24
CA PHE A 342 20.18 -11.43 9.36
C PHE A 342 19.40 -10.34 10.10
N PHE A 343 18.19 -10.66 10.57
CA PHE A 343 17.48 -9.73 11.45
C PHE A 343 17.99 -9.92 12.87
N GLU A 344 18.44 -8.83 13.46
CA GLU A 344 18.76 -8.73 14.88
C GLU A 344 17.82 -7.73 15.54
N TRP A 345 17.50 -7.95 16.82
CA TRP A 345 16.65 -7.02 17.56
C TRP A 345 17.25 -5.60 17.64
N SER A 346 18.58 -5.50 17.58
CA SER A 346 19.37 -4.25 17.49
C SER A 346 19.10 -3.45 16.20
N ASP A 347 18.57 -4.08 15.15
CA ASP A 347 18.20 -3.43 13.89
C ASP A 347 16.97 -2.52 14.02
N ILE A 348 16.16 -2.71 15.06
CA ILE A 348 14.94 -1.92 15.27
C ILE A 348 15.33 -0.51 15.74
N LYS A 349 15.13 0.47 14.87
CA LYS A 349 15.38 1.91 15.16
C LYS A 349 14.12 2.73 15.40
N HIS A 350 12.95 2.15 15.12
CA HIS A 350 11.66 2.84 15.14
C HIS A 350 10.57 1.96 15.71
N ASP A 351 9.55 2.61 16.28
CA ASP A 351 8.39 1.94 16.84
C ASP A 351 7.72 1.06 15.79
N TYR A 352 7.30 -0.12 16.21
CA TYR A 352 6.85 -1.17 15.31
C TYR A 352 5.54 -1.78 15.81
N LYS A 353 4.95 -2.64 14.98
CA LYS A 353 3.68 -3.28 15.32
C LYS A 353 3.84 -4.77 15.49
N LEU A 354 3.42 -5.29 16.65
CA LEU A 354 3.22 -6.71 16.87
C LEU A 354 1.85 -7.11 16.32
N LEU A 355 1.80 -8.06 15.40
CA LEU A 355 0.61 -8.48 14.68
C LEU A 355 0.35 -9.97 14.89
N TYR A 356 -0.90 -10.32 15.18
CA TYR A 356 -1.36 -11.70 15.19
C TYR A 356 -2.00 -12.05 13.84
N ASP A 357 -1.37 -12.95 13.07
CA ASP A 357 -1.96 -13.51 11.85
C ASP A 357 -2.79 -14.75 12.21
N LYS A 358 -4.10 -14.53 12.38
CA LYS A 358 -5.07 -15.58 12.72
C LYS A 358 -5.08 -16.71 11.69
N ASN A 359 -4.80 -16.41 10.41
CA ASN A 359 -4.79 -17.43 9.36
C ASN A 359 -3.60 -18.38 9.48
N ARG A 360 -2.47 -17.87 9.98
CA ARG A 360 -1.25 -18.65 10.22
C ARG A 360 -1.15 -19.17 11.64
N LYS A 361 -1.99 -18.69 12.56
CA LYS A 361 -1.83 -18.86 14.01
C LYS A 361 -0.39 -18.52 14.41
N SER A 362 0.07 -17.36 13.99
CA SER A 362 1.45 -16.94 14.22
C SER A 362 1.55 -15.46 14.49
N TYR A 363 2.51 -15.08 15.33
CA TYR A 363 2.83 -13.70 15.63
C TYR A 363 3.94 -13.19 14.71
N CYS A 364 3.81 -11.95 14.27
CA CYS A 364 4.81 -11.28 13.45
C CYS A 364 5.00 -9.85 13.94
N ILE A 365 6.24 -9.37 13.93
CA ILE A 365 6.55 -7.96 14.11
C ILE A 365 6.72 -7.30 12.74
N ASN A 366 6.17 -6.11 12.59
CA ASN A 366 6.23 -5.30 11.38
C ASN A 366 7.14 -4.10 11.66
N VAL A 367 8.42 -4.24 11.35
CA VAL A 367 9.47 -3.27 11.63
C VAL A 367 9.61 -2.28 10.46
N PRO A 368 9.42 -0.97 10.68
CA PRO A 368 9.67 0.04 9.66
C PRO A 368 11.17 0.08 9.31
N ILE A 369 11.47 0.11 8.01
CA ILE A 369 12.83 0.23 7.49
C ILE A 369 12.86 1.36 6.47
N TYR A 370 13.73 2.33 6.69
CA TYR A 370 14.03 3.35 5.70
C TYR A 370 14.93 2.77 4.60
N LYS A 371 14.63 3.09 3.35
CA LYS A 371 15.47 2.72 2.20
C LYS A 371 15.68 3.91 1.30
N ASP A 372 16.93 4.15 0.93
CA ASP A 372 17.25 5.17 -0.06
C ASP A 372 16.63 4.84 -1.42
N ALA A 373 16.26 5.92 -2.12
CA ALA A 373 15.78 5.81 -3.48
C ALA A 373 16.93 5.48 -4.43
N LYS A 374 16.68 4.61 -5.40
CA LYS A 374 17.63 4.08 -6.36
C LYS A 374 17.57 4.91 -7.64
N VAL A 375 18.73 5.37 -8.11
CA VAL A 375 18.86 6.00 -9.42
C VAL A 375 19.28 4.93 -10.44
N ILE A 376 18.51 4.76 -11.50
CA ILE A 376 18.85 3.89 -12.64
C ILE A 376 19.11 4.79 -13.84
N LYS A 377 20.22 4.57 -14.55
CA LYS A 377 20.57 5.28 -15.79
C LYS A 377 20.04 4.50 -17.01
N ASN A 378 19.93 5.16 -18.16
CA ASN A 378 19.65 4.56 -19.48
C ASN A 378 18.30 3.83 -19.56
N ARG A 379 17.23 4.45 -19.06
CA ARG A 379 15.87 3.96 -19.23
C ARG A 379 15.31 4.38 -20.59
N LYS A 380 14.30 3.65 -21.03
CA LYS A 380 13.42 4.08 -22.12
C LYS A 380 12.53 5.24 -21.64
N PRO A 381 12.14 6.16 -22.52
CA PRO A 381 11.49 7.41 -22.09
C PRO A 381 10.12 7.19 -21.44
N ILE A 382 9.33 6.22 -21.92
CA ILE A 382 7.97 6.03 -21.46
C ILE A 382 7.44 4.61 -21.69
N ALA A 383 6.53 4.17 -20.81
CA ALA A 383 5.61 3.07 -21.05
C ALA A 383 4.17 3.54 -20.78
N ALA A 384 3.27 3.29 -21.73
CA ALA A 384 1.83 3.44 -21.54
C ALA A 384 1.19 2.07 -21.34
N MET A 385 0.38 1.92 -20.29
CA MET A 385 -0.19 0.65 -19.87
C MET A 385 -1.71 0.64 -20.04
N ASP A 386 -2.21 -0.37 -20.74
CA ASP A 386 -3.64 -0.66 -20.87
C ASP A 386 -4.02 -1.92 -20.06
N PRO A 387 -4.83 -1.77 -18.99
CA PRO A 387 -5.29 -2.88 -18.16
C PRO A 387 -6.43 -3.65 -18.85
N GLY A 388 -6.19 -4.94 -19.09
CA GLY A 388 -7.17 -5.84 -19.69
C GLY A 388 -7.84 -6.78 -18.69
N MET A 389 -8.92 -7.42 -19.14
CA MET A 389 -9.65 -8.44 -18.36
C MET A 389 -9.02 -9.83 -18.41
N VAL A 390 -8.48 -10.22 -19.57
CA VAL A 390 -7.90 -11.55 -19.82
C VAL A 390 -6.37 -11.50 -19.83
N ILE A 391 -5.81 -10.43 -20.37
CA ILE A 391 -4.40 -10.06 -20.27
C ILE A 391 -4.32 -9.00 -19.19
N PHE A 392 -3.42 -9.18 -18.22
CA PHE A 392 -3.36 -8.30 -17.04
C PHE A 392 -2.97 -6.87 -17.43
N GLN A 393 -1.95 -6.72 -18.27
CA GLN A 393 -1.51 -5.42 -18.80
C GLN A 393 -0.93 -5.62 -20.20
N GLU A 394 -1.32 -4.78 -21.14
CA GLU A 394 -0.61 -4.58 -22.40
C GLU A 394 0.12 -3.23 -22.33
N LEU A 395 1.39 -3.20 -22.72
CA LEU A 395 2.21 -2.01 -22.61
C LEU A 395 2.74 -1.61 -23.97
N TYR A 396 2.78 -0.30 -24.24
CA TYR A 396 3.48 0.30 -25.37
C TYR A 396 4.67 1.11 -24.88
N GLY A 397 5.87 0.77 -25.36
CA GLY A 397 7.13 1.39 -24.98
C GLY A 397 7.88 2.05 -26.16
N VAL A 398 7.15 2.56 -27.16
CA VAL A 398 7.65 3.19 -28.40
C VAL A 398 8.24 2.20 -29.43
N ASP A 399 9.25 1.39 -29.09
CA ASP A 399 9.81 0.34 -29.99
C ASP A 399 9.14 -1.03 -29.89
N HIS A 400 8.36 -1.23 -28.84
CA HIS A 400 8.01 -2.58 -28.42
C HIS A 400 6.72 -2.56 -27.64
N THR A 401 6.09 -3.74 -27.62
CA THR A 401 4.99 -4.01 -26.72
C THR A 401 5.36 -5.09 -25.74
N VAL A 402 4.73 -5.01 -24.58
CA VAL A 402 4.92 -5.99 -23.52
C VAL A 402 3.55 -6.50 -23.12
N THR A 403 3.35 -7.81 -23.24
CA THR A 403 2.15 -8.48 -22.78
C THR A 403 2.44 -9.10 -21.42
N ILE A 404 1.66 -8.74 -20.40
CA ILE A 404 1.81 -9.22 -19.03
C ILE A 404 0.56 -9.98 -18.60
N GLY A 405 0.77 -11.13 -17.96
CA GLY A 405 -0.31 -11.98 -17.45
C GLY A 405 -0.93 -12.92 -18.49
N LYS A 406 -0.40 -12.98 -19.72
CA LYS A 406 -0.86 -13.94 -20.73
C LYS A 406 -0.71 -15.37 -20.18
N GLY A 407 -1.81 -16.11 -20.14
CA GLY A 407 -1.86 -17.48 -19.62
C GLY A 407 -2.05 -17.61 -18.10
N LEU A 408 -2.17 -16.50 -17.36
CA LEU A 408 -2.37 -16.51 -15.91
C LEU A 408 -3.78 -16.97 -15.49
N PHE A 409 -4.75 -16.86 -16.40
CA PHE A 409 -6.14 -17.28 -16.18
C PHE A 409 -6.24 -18.75 -15.72
N LYS A 410 -5.61 -19.69 -16.45
CA LYS A 410 -5.69 -21.13 -16.16
C LYS A 410 -5.14 -21.50 -14.76
N PRO A 411 -3.92 -21.05 -14.36
CA PRO A 411 -3.41 -21.26 -13.01
C PRO A 411 -4.31 -20.71 -11.90
N ILE A 412 -4.89 -19.52 -12.08
CA ILE A 412 -5.79 -18.93 -11.08
C ILE A 412 -7.09 -19.75 -10.99
N MET A 413 -7.70 -20.08 -12.12
CA MET A 413 -8.94 -20.85 -12.16
C MET A 413 -8.79 -22.24 -11.54
N LYS A 414 -7.67 -22.93 -11.79
CA LYS A 414 -7.36 -24.22 -11.13
C LYS A 414 -7.46 -24.17 -9.60
N HIS A 415 -7.14 -23.03 -8.98
CA HIS A 415 -7.29 -22.83 -7.54
C HIS A 415 -8.72 -22.46 -7.15
N TYR A 416 -9.43 -21.66 -7.96
CA TYR A 416 -10.84 -21.37 -7.74
C TYR A 416 -11.73 -22.60 -7.84
N ASP A 417 -11.50 -23.49 -8.81
CA ASP A 417 -12.26 -24.73 -8.98
C ASP A 417 -12.13 -25.61 -7.72
N LYS A 418 -10.92 -25.69 -7.15
CA LYS A 418 -10.68 -26.37 -5.88
C LYS A 418 -11.41 -25.70 -4.73
N ILE A 419 -11.40 -24.38 -4.65
CA ILE A 419 -12.13 -23.64 -3.61
C ILE A 419 -13.62 -23.91 -3.72
N GLU A 420 -14.17 -23.90 -4.93
CA GLU A 420 -15.58 -24.15 -5.18
C GLU A 420 -15.98 -25.57 -4.80
N TYR A 421 -15.18 -26.57 -5.20
CA TYR A 421 -15.37 -27.96 -4.78
C TYR A 421 -15.38 -28.11 -3.25
N MET A 422 -14.42 -27.50 -2.56
CA MET A 422 -14.34 -27.55 -1.10
C MET A 422 -15.48 -26.78 -0.41
N ASN A 423 -15.99 -25.72 -1.04
CA ASN A 423 -17.16 -24.99 -0.56
C ASN A 423 -18.45 -25.81 -0.74
N LYS A 424 -18.60 -26.58 -1.84
CA LYS A 424 -19.72 -27.51 -2.03
C LYS A 424 -19.72 -28.58 -0.92
N ARG A 425 -18.57 -29.20 -0.67
CA ARG A 425 -18.34 -30.12 0.47
C ARG A 425 -18.69 -29.53 1.84
N LEU A 426 -18.39 -28.25 2.06
CA LEU A 426 -18.72 -27.58 3.32
C LEU A 426 -20.22 -27.29 3.50
N LYS A 427 -20.96 -27.13 2.39
CA LYS A 427 -22.38 -26.78 2.42
C LYS A 427 -23.27 -28.01 2.58
N ASP A 428 -22.90 -29.12 1.94
CA ASP A 428 -23.68 -30.35 1.97
C ASP A 428 -22.94 -31.45 2.72
N LYS A 429 -23.52 -31.89 3.85
CA LYS A 429 -22.99 -32.97 4.68
C LYS A 429 -22.99 -34.33 3.98
N ASN A 430 -23.88 -34.52 2.99
CA ASN A 430 -23.99 -35.76 2.21
C ASN A 430 -23.13 -35.76 0.95
N PHE A 431 -22.44 -34.65 0.64
CA PHE A 431 -21.67 -34.49 -0.59
C PHE A 431 -20.67 -35.64 -0.80
N ASP A 432 -19.93 -36.01 0.25
CA ASP A 432 -18.91 -37.07 0.16
C ASP A 432 -19.53 -38.45 -0.08
N ARG A 433 -20.72 -38.70 0.47
CA ARG A 433 -21.49 -39.92 0.21
C ARG A 433 -21.97 -39.96 -1.25
N GLN A 434 -22.50 -38.86 -1.76
CA GLN A 434 -22.97 -38.75 -3.15
C GLN A 434 -21.83 -38.91 -4.17
N GLU A 435 -20.70 -38.21 -3.97
CA GLU A 435 -19.52 -38.34 -4.83
C GLU A 435 -18.96 -39.78 -4.82
N ARG A 436 -18.99 -40.47 -3.67
CA ARG A 436 -18.59 -41.87 -3.58
C ARG A 436 -19.51 -42.79 -4.38
N LEU A 437 -20.82 -42.56 -4.35
CA LEU A 437 -21.79 -43.32 -5.16
C LEU A 437 -21.52 -43.13 -6.66
N ILE A 438 -21.31 -41.87 -7.10
CA ILE A 438 -20.94 -41.55 -8.48
C ILE A 438 -19.62 -42.24 -8.88
N TYR A 439 -18.62 -42.26 -7.98
CA TYR A 439 -17.36 -42.96 -8.21
C TYR A 439 -17.55 -44.46 -8.39
N ILE A 440 -18.29 -45.12 -7.49
CA ILE A 440 -18.60 -46.55 -7.56
C ILE A 440 -19.29 -46.88 -8.89
N GLU A 441 -20.29 -46.09 -9.28
CA GLU A 441 -21.01 -46.27 -10.54
C GLU A 441 -20.09 -46.14 -11.76
N LYS A 442 -19.18 -45.16 -11.76
CA LYS A 442 -18.16 -45.03 -12.82
C LYS A 442 -17.20 -46.23 -12.88
N GLN A 443 -16.84 -46.80 -11.73
CA GLN A 443 -15.97 -47.99 -11.70
C GLN A 443 -16.70 -49.23 -12.20
N LYS A 444 -17.97 -49.42 -11.83
CA LYS A 444 -18.83 -50.48 -12.39
C LYS A 444 -18.90 -50.39 -13.91
N ARG A 445 -19.21 -49.21 -14.47
CA ARG A 445 -19.23 -49.00 -15.92
C ARG A 445 -17.89 -49.29 -16.61
N LYS A 446 -16.76 -48.99 -15.96
CA LYS A 446 -15.42 -49.31 -16.49
C LYS A 446 -15.14 -50.80 -16.46
N TYR A 447 -15.58 -51.47 -15.40
CA TYR A 447 -15.43 -52.90 -15.23
C TYR A 447 -16.29 -53.65 -16.26
N GLU A 448 -17.58 -53.29 -16.40
CA GLU A 448 -18.49 -53.84 -17.42
C GLU A 448 -17.88 -53.76 -18.83
N LYS A 449 -17.25 -52.63 -19.18
CA LYS A 449 -16.52 -52.50 -20.45
C LYS A 449 -15.31 -53.43 -20.57
N LYS A 450 -14.53 -53.60 -19.50
CA LYS A 450 -13.37 -54.50 -19.51
C LYS A 450 -13.76 -55.97 -19.55
N GLU A 451 -14.84 -56.32 -18.87
CA GLU A 451 -15.43 -57.66 -18.89
C GLU A 451 -15.93 -58.02 -20.29
N GLN A 452 -16.55 -57.06 -21.00
CA GLN A 452 -16.90 -57.19 -22.41
C GLN A 452 -15.69 -57.35 -23.35
N GLU A 453 -14.54 -56.75 -23.01
CA GLU A 453 -13.32 -56.80 -23.84
C GLU A 453 -12.39 -58.00 -23.54
N GLN A 454 -12.38 -58.54 -22.32
CA GLN A 454 -11.37 -59.51 -21.84
C GLN A 454 -11.95 -60.79 -21.20
N GLY A 455 -13.28 -60.93 -21.15
CA GLY A 455 -13.97 -62.09 -20.59
C GLY A 455 -14.09 -62.07 -19.05
N PRO A 456 -14.86 -63.01 -18.45
CA PRO A 456 -15.38 -62.94 -17.07
C PRO A 456 -14.35 -63.16 -15.94
N SER A 457 -13.04 -63.09 -16.21
CA SER A 457 -12.00 -63.41 -15.22
C SER A 457 -11.56 -62.24 -14.32
N VAL A 458 -12.14 -61.05 -14.47
CA VAL A 458 -11.78 -59.88 -13.65
C VAL A 458 -12.71 -59.84 -12.43
N VAL A 459 -12.25 -59.69 -11.18
CA VAL A 459 -13.13 -59.57 -10.00
C VAL A 459 -13.29 -58.10 -9.61
N TYR A 460 -14.53 -57.58 -9.55
CA TYR A 460 -14.79 -56.23 -9.06
C TYR A 460 -14.65 -56.16 -7.53
N ILE A 461 -13.65 -55.44 -7.04
CA ILE A 461 -13.46 -55.19 -5.60
C ILE A 461 -14.01 -53.80 -5.26
N PRO A 462 -15.10 -53.70 -4.46
CA PRO A 462 -15.63 -52.41 -4.04
C PRO A 462 -14.65 -51.68 -3.09
N PRO A 463 -14.59 -50.34 -3.15
CA PRO A 463 -13.70 -49.58 -2.27
C PRO A 463 -14.12 -49.70 -0.80
N PRO A 464 -13.15 -49.67 0.15
CA PRO A 464 -13.40 -49.86 1.58
C PRO A 464 -14.38 -48.83 2.18
N GLU A 465 -14.97 -49.17 3.33
CA GLU A 465 -15.98 -48.36 4.02
C GLU A 465 -15.49 -46.96 4.44
N TYR A 466 -16.41 -45.99 4.37
CA TYR A 466 -16.14 -44.59 4.66
C TYR A 466 -16.08 -44.32 6.17
N LYS A 467 -14.92 -43.90 6.68
CA LYS A 467 -14.79 -43.43 8.06
C LYS A 467 -15.08 -41.92 8.13
N ASP A 468 -16.14 -41.56 8.84
CA ASP A 468 -16.46 -40.16 9.09
C ASP A 468 -15.37 -39.53 9.98
N ARG A 469 -14.72 -38.47 9.50
CA ARG A 469 -13.69 -37.74 10.26
C ARG A 469 -14.18 -36.32 10.46
N SER A 470 -13.69 -35.65 11.50
CA SER A 470 -13.86 -34.21 11.73
C SER A 470 -13.27 -33.39 10.55
N GLN A 471 -14.00 -33.28 9.44
CA GLN A 471 -13.50 -32.80 8.15
C GLN A 471 -13.65 -31.27 7.99
N ASN A 472 -14.67 -30.66 8.61
CA ASN A 472 -15.04 -29.25 8.39
C ASN A 472 -13.95 -28.21 8.73
N VAL A 473 -13.18 -28.44 9.80
CA VAL A 473 -12.07 -27.54 10.21
C VAL A 473 -10.90 -27.61 9.21
N ASN A 474 -10.66 -28.80 8.64
CA ASN A 474 -9.62 -29.02 7.65
C ASN A 474 -10.00 -28.42 6.28
N LEU A 475 -11.25 -28.52 5.84
CA LEU A 475 -11.69 -27.95 4.56
C LEU A 475 -11.53 -26.43 4.50
N LYS A 476 -11.98 -25.71 5.55
CA LYS A 476 -11.79 -24.24 5.66
C LYS A 476 -10.31 -23.85 5.62
N ARG A 477 -9.43 -24.67 6.21
CA ARG A 477 -7.97 -24.47 6.16
C ARG A 477 -7.43 -24.66 4.74
N VAL A 478 -7.88 -25.67 4.01
CA VAL A 478 -7.49 -25.88 2.61
C VAL A 478 -7.96 -24.74 1.71
N ILE A 479 -9.22 -24.30 1.83
CA ILE A 479 -9.74 -23.14 1.07
C ILE A 479 -8.85 -21.91 1.26
N ARG A 480 -8.50 -21.58 2.51
CA ARG A 480 -7.59 -20.46 2.81
C ARG A 480 -6.21 -20.64 2.17
N ARG A 481 -5.68 -21.87 2.13
CA ARG A 481 -4.40 -22.17 1.46
C ARG A 481 -4.49 -21.96 -0.04
N GLU A 482 -5.58 -22.35 -0.70
CA GLU A 482 -5.77 -22.13 -2.13
C GLU A 482 -5.90 -20.63 -2.46
N TYR A 483 -6.67 -19.86 -1.68
CA TYR A 483 -6.69 -18.39 -1.83
C TYR A 483 -5.30 -17.76 -1.64
N LYS A 484 -4.49 -18.29 -0.73
CA LYS A 484 -3.10 -17.85 -0.54
C LYS A 484 -2.23 -18.13 -1.77
N LYS A 485 -2.42 -19.26 -2.46
CA LYS A 485 -1.70 -19.58 -3.71
C LYS A 485 -2.07 -18.59 -4.82
N ILE A 486 -3.36 -18.29 -4.98
CA ILE A 486 -3.83 -17.24 -5.92
C ILE A 486 -3.17 -15.90 -5.61
N LYS A 487 -3.24 -15.46 -4.34
CA LYS A 487 -2.60 -14.21 -3.89
C LYS A 487 -1.09 -14.22 -4.10
N GLY A 488 -0.44 -15.38 -3.95
CA GLY A 488 0.99 -15.58 -4.23
C GLY A 488 1.33 -15.33 -5.68
N LEU A 489 0.60 -15.95 -6.62
CA LEU A 489 0.76 -15.77 -8.06
C LEU A 489 0.60 -14.30 -8.47
N VAL A 490 -0.49 -13.66 -8.02
CA VAL A 490 -0.76 -12.24 -8.31
C VAL A 490 0.30 -11.33 -7.69
N ASN A 491 0.75 -11.61 -6.46
CA ASN A 491 1.82 -10.83 -5.84
C ASN A 491 3.15 -10.93 -6.59
N GLU A 492 3.51 -12.12 -7.04
CA GLU A 492 4.72 -12.33 -7.82
C GLU A 492 4.64 -11.59 -9.16
N LEU A 493 3.52 -11.70 -9.86
CA LEU A 493 3.24 -10.94 -11.08
C LEU A 493 3.43 -9.44 -10.82
N HIS A 494 2.74 -8.87 -9.82
CA HIS A 494 2.83 -7.44 -9.51
C HIS A 494 4.26 -7.01 -9.20
N ASN A 495 4.97 -7.76 -8.36
CA ASN A 495 6.32 -7.41 -7.93
C ASN A 495 7.32 -7.45 -9.09
N LYS A 496 7.24 -8.49 -9.94
CA LYS A 496 8.11 -8.62 -11.12
C LYS A 496 7.78 -7.56 -12.16
N THR A 497 6.51 -7.28 -12.40
CA THR A 497 6.07 -6.24 -13.34
C THR A 497 6.48 -4.85 -12.87
N CYS A 498 6.27 -4.49 -11.60
CA CYS A 498 6.72 -3.20 -11.08
C CYS A 498 8.24 -3.06 -11.17
N LEU A 499 8.99 -4.13 -10.86
CA LEU A 499 10.45 -4.11 -10.97
C LEU A 499 10.93 -3.94 -12.41
N TYR A 500 10.28 -4.64 -13.36
CA TYR A 500 10.53 -4.47 -14.79
C TYR A 500 10.31 -3.02 -15.21
N LEU A 501 9.10 -2.50 -14.98
CA LEU A 501 8.72 -1.15 -15.37
C LEU A 501 9.68 -0.09 -14.81
N CYS A 502 9.93 -0.12 -13.50
CA CYS A 502 10.78 0.89 -12.85
C CYS A 502 12.26 0.76 -13.20
N ARG A 503 12.72 -0.37 -13.77
CA ARG A 503 14.09 -0.50 -14.28
C ARG A 503 14.18 -0.08 -15.74
N SER A 504 13.12 -0.30 -16.50
CA SER A 504 13.11 -0.14 -17.95
C SER A 504 12.68 1.24 -18.42
N TYR A 505 11.84 1.97 -17.66
CA TYR A 505 11.25 3.23 -18.13
C TYR A 505 11.39 4.40 -17.15
N ASP A 506 11.57 5.59 -17.70
CA ASP A 506 11.60 6.87 -16.99
C ASP A 506 10.21 7.31 -16.56
N ARG A 507 9.23 7.10 -17.42
CA ARG A 507 7.82 7.41 -17.19
C ARG A 507 6.95 6.19 -17.35
N ILE A 508 5.99 6.04 -16.46
CA ILE A 508 5.01 4.95 -16.52
C ILE A 508 3.62 5.55 -16.40
N MET A 509 2.88 5.53 -17.50
CA MET A 509 1.48 5.93 -17.56
C MET A 509 0.58 4.75 -17.21
N ALA A 510 -0.24 4.91 -16.18
CA ALA A 510 -1.22 3.93 -15.76
C ALA A 510 -2.60 4.56 -15.74
N THR A 511 -3.59 3.85 -16.29
CA THR A 511 -4.98 4.33 -16.30
C THR A 511 -5.73 3.94 -15.03
N ASP A 512 -6.76 4.71 -14.67
CA ASP A 512 -7.71 4.29 -13.65
C ASP A 512 -8.70 3.26 -14.22
N PHE A 513 -8.34 1.99 -14.09
CA PHE A 513 -9.25 0.89 -14.42
C PHE A 513 -10.44 0.86 -13.43
N SER A 514 -11.57 1.43 -13.86
CA SER A 514 -12.77 1.47 -13.03
C SER A 514 -13.40 0.07 -12.87
N CYS A 515 -13.14 -0.58 -11.74
CA CYS A 515 -13.76 -1.88 -11.40
C CYS A 515 -15.30 -1.81 -11.21
N ARG A 516 -15.92 -0.62 -11.34
CA ARG A 516 -17.37 -0.43 -11.14
C ARG A 516 -18.21 -1.26 -12.12
N LYS A 517 -17.78 -1.40 -13.38
CA LYS A 517 -18.45 -2.26 -14.38
C LYS A 517 -18.25 -3.76 -14.13
N VAL A 518 -17.22 -4.15 -13.39
CA VAL A 518 -16.90 -5.55 -13.07
C VAL A 518 -17.80 -6.10 -11.95
N ASN A 519 -18.17 -5.24 -11.01
CA ASN A 519 -18.96 -5.60 -9.83
C ASN A 519 -20.48 -5.45 -10.02
N SER A 520 -20.96 -5.09 -11.22
CA SER A 520 -22.40 -5.00 -11.48
C SER A 520 -23.03 -6.40 -11.52
N ARG A 521 -24.14 -6.56 -10.79
CA ARG A 521 -24.95 -7.80 -10.82
C ARG A 521 -25.56 -8.07 -12.21
N TYR A 522 -25.79 -7.00 -12.97
CA TYR A 522 -26.46 -6.99 -14.29
C TYR A 522 -25.50 -6.92 -15.48
N GLY A 523 -24.20 -7.20 -15.32
CA GLY A 523 -23.22 -7.10 -16.41
C GLY A 523 -22.98 -8.43 -17.14
N ASP A 524 -22.87 -8.37 -18.48
CA ASP A 524 -22.67 -9.48 -19.45
C ASP A 524 -21.34 -10.24 -19.35
N LEU A 525 -20.54 -10.00 -18.31
CA LEU A 525 -19.22 -10.62 -18.16
C LEU A 525 -19.35 -12.02 -17.57
N ASN A 526 -18.65 -12.98 -18.17
CA ASN A 526 -18.56 -14.35 -17.68
C ASN A 526 -18.15 -14.39 -16.18
N PRO A 527 -18.84 -15.16 -15.32
CA PRO A 527 -18.53 -15.26 -13.89
C PRO A 527 -17.07 -15.59 -13.58
N ASP A 528 -16.43 -16.46 -14.37
CA ASP A 528 -15.03 -16.84 -14.14
C ASP A 528 -14.06 -15.70 -14.50
N VAL A 529 -14.39 -14.92 -15.53
CA VAL A 529 -13.65 -13.69 -15.85
C VAL A 529 -13.79 -12.68 -14.71
N LYS A 530 -14.98 -12.52 -14.11
CA LYS A 530 -15.17 -11.67 -12.92
C LYS A 530 -14.32 -12.15 -11.73
N LYS A 531 -14.27 -13.47 -11.47
CA LYS A 531 -13.43 -14.06 -10.40
C LYS A 531 -11.96 -13.73 -10.61
N VAL A 532 -11.42 -13.98 -11.81
CA VAL A 532 -10.01 -13.73 -12.12
C VAL A 532 -9.69 -12.24 -12.06
N LEU A 533 -10.55 -11.38 -12.61
CA LEU A 533 -10.35 -9.93 -12.58
C LEU A 533 -10.32 -9.37 -11.16
N SER A 534 -11.20 -9.87 -10.29
CA SER A 534 -11.18 -9.56 -8.85
C SER A 534 -9.87 -10.03 -8.20
N ALA A 535 -9.40 -11.24 -8.53
CA ALA A 535 -8.13 -11.77 -8.03
C ALA A 535 -6.92 -10.91 -8.44
N LEU A 536 -6.89 -10.39 -9.67
CA LEU A 536 -5.81 -9.56 -10.21
C LEU A 536 -5.62 -8.25 -9.44
N SER A 537 -6.65 -7.72 -8.77
CA SER A 537 -6.51 -6.58 -7.85
C SER A 537 -5.78 -5.37 -8.48
N HIS A 538 -6.24 -4.88 -9.63
CA HIS A 538 -5.59 -3.79 -10.40
C HIS A 538 -5.30 -2.54 -9.57
N TYR A 539 -6.24 -2.12 -8.71
CA TYR A 539 -6.01 -1.01 -7.78
C TYR A 539 -4.77 -1.22 -6.89
N ARG A 540 -4.65 -2.42 -6.30
CA ARG A 540 -3.48 -2.80 -5.50
C ARG A 540 -2.20 -2.83 -6.34
N PHE A 541 -2.28 -3.20 -7.61
CA PHE A 541 -1.13 -3.12 -8.51
C PHE A 541 -0.69 -1.66 -8.72
N ARG A 542 -1.61 -0.74 -9.04
CA ARG A 542 -1.30 0.70 -9.20
C ARG A 542 -0.64 1.28 -7.95
N GLN A 543 -1.20 1.00 -6.77
CA GLN A 543 -0.58 1.40 -5.49
C GLN A 543 0.83 0.85 -5.32
N ARG A 544 1.09 -0.40 -5.70
CA ARG A 544 2.44 -0.98 -5.63
C ARG A 544 3.39 -0.34 -6.63
N LEU A 545 2.91 -0.09 -7.85
CA LEU A 545 3.68 0.52 -8.91
C LEU A 545 4.09 1.94 -8.52
N GLN A 546 3.16 2.78 -8.08
CA GLN A 546 3.44 4.13 -7.58
C GLN A 546 4.50 4.12 -6.46
N ASN A 547 4.35 3.25 -5.45
CA ASN A 547 5.32 3.08 -4.38
C ASN A 547 6.69 2.56 -4.85
N LYS A 548 6.72 1.80 -5.95
CA LYS A 548 7.97 1.30 -6.53
C LYS A 548 8.64 2.35 -7.40
N CYS A 549 7.86 3.18 -8.11
CA CYS A 549 8.35 4.32 -8.86
C CYS A 549 9.05 5.34 -7.95
N ALA A 550 8.49 5.61 -6.78
CA ALA A 550 9.15 6.43 -5.76
C ALA A 550 10.49 5.83 -5.29
N GLU A 551 10.56 4.51 -5.09
CA GLU A 551 11.83 3.84 -4.71
C GLU A 551 12.86 3.89 -5.84
N TYR A 552 12.44 3.90 -7.10
CA TYR A 552 13.34 3.84 -8.25
C TYR A 552 13.53 5.19 -8.93
N ARG A 553 12.96 6.27 -8.41
CA ARG A 553 13.01 7.60 -9.06
C ARG A 553 12.62 7.53 -10.54
N CYS A 554 11.45 6.96 -10.83
CA CYS A 554 10.79 7.12 -12.11
C CYS A 554 9.42 7.78 -11.90
N GLN A 555 8.91 8.45 -12.94
CA GLN A 555 7.68 9.21 -12.86
C GLN A 555 6.47 8.31 -13.09
N TYR A 556 5.59 8.20 -12.10
CA TYR A 556 4.29 7.57 -12.24
C TYR A 556 3.26 8.63 -12.66
N LEU A 557 2.56 8.39 -13.77
CA LEU A 557 1.53 9.27 -14.31
C LEU A 557 0.20 8.53 -14.30
N GLU A 558 -0.74 9.01 -13.48
CA GLU A 558 -2.11 8.51 -13.49
C GLU A 558 -2.91 9.29 -14.54
N VAL A 559 -3.49 8.58 -15.51
CA VAL A 559 -4.11 9.20 -16.70
C VAL A 559 -5.51 8.63 -16.97
N THR A 560 -6.32 9.34 -17.74
CA THR A 560 -7.67 8.91 -18.12
C THR A 560 -7.68 8.14 -19.44
N GLU A 561 -8.63 7.21 -19.60
CA GLU A 561 -8.64 6.22 -20.71
C GLU A 561 -9.86 6.31 -21.64
N GLU A 562 -10.69 7.34 -21.55
CA GLU A 562 -11.93 7.40 -22.34
C GLU A 562 -11.68 7.23 -23.85
N TYR A 563 -12.48 6.36 -24.49
CA TYR A 563 -12.50 6.03 -25.93
C TYR A 563 -11.22 5.39 -26.52
N THR A 564 -10.22 5.07 -25.70
CA THR A 564 -8.92 4.53 -26.15
C THR A 564 -9.02 3.16 -26.84
N SER A 565 -9.93 2.28 -26.42
CA SER A 565 -10.06 0.93 -27.00
C SER A 565 -10.86 0.86 -28.30
N LYS A 566 -11.64 1.90 -28.63
CA LYS A 566 -12.48 1.96 -29.85
C LYS A 566 -11.88 2.80 -30.97
N THR A 567 -11.05 3.78 -30.61
CA THR A 567 -10.41 4.71 -31.54
C THR A 567 -9.23 4.04 -32.24
N CYS A 568 -9.12 4.19 -33.55
CA CYS A 568 -7.95 3.73 -34.30
C CYS A 568 -6.71 4.55 -33.92
N CYS A 569 -5.65 3.90 -33.45
CA CYS A 569 -4.40 4.58 -33.07
C CYS A 569 -3.63 5.20 -34.23
N ARG A 570 -4.00 4.91 -35.49
CA ARG A 570 -3.35 5.46 -36.69
C ARG A 570 -4.05 6.72 -37.22
N CYS A 571 -5.38 6.73 -37.26
CA CYS A 571 -6.15 7.77 -37.96
C CYS A 571 -7.29 8.37 -37.12
N GLY A 572 -7.44 7.99 -35.85
CA GLY A 572 -8.46 8.56 -34.97
C GLY A 572 -9.91 8.10 -35.20
N LYS A 573 -10.18 7.26 -36.21
CA LYS A 573 -11.56 6.79 -36.48
C LYS A 573 -12.07 5.91 -35.35
N ILE A 574 -13.24 6.26 -34.80
CA ILE A 574 -13.94 5.47 -33.78
C ILE A 574 -14.63 4.28 -34.46
N ASN A 575 -14.39 3.07 -33.94
CA ASN A 575 -15.07 1.85 -34.36
C ASN A 575 -16.15 1.50 -33.32
N GLU A 576 -17.42 1.75 -33.64
CA GLU A 576 -18.52 1.65 -32.68
C GLU A 576 -18.87 0.18 -32.33
N TYR A 577 -18.71 -0.74 -33.29
CA TYR A 577 -19.07 -2.15 -33.19
C TYR A 577 -17.84 -3.04 -33.06
N LEU A 578 -17.42 -3.28 -31.83
CA LEU A 578 -16.25 -4.09 -31.49
C LEU A 578 -16.68 -5.31 -30.64
N LYS A 579 -17.52 -6.19 -31.21
CA LYS A 579 -18.12 -7.40 -30.59
C LYS A 579 -17.06 -8.44 -30.16
N GLY A 580 -16.34 -8.18 -29.06
CA GLY A 580 -15.41 -9.14 -28.45
C GLY A 580 -14.13 -9.49 -29.24
N ASP A 581 -13.99 -9.04 -30.50
CA ASP A 581 -12.81 -9.33 -31.33
C ASP A 581 -11.51 -8.74 -30.74
N ARG A 582 -10.47 -9.56 -30.57
CA ARG A 582 -9.17 -9.07 -30.08
C ARG A 582 -8.40 -8.25 -31.11
N THR A 583 -8.87 -8.26 -32.35
CA THR A 583 -8.29 -7.51 -33.45
C THR A 583 -9.16 -6.29 -33.75
N LEU A 584 -8.53 -5.14 -33.90
CA LEU A 584 -9.14 -3.93 -34.42
C LEU A 584 -8.80 -3.83 -35.90
N ARG A 585 -9.84 -3.77 -36.75
CA ARG A 585 -9.74 -3.54 -38.20
C ARG A 585 -10.34 -2.17 -38.51
N CYS A 586 -9.51 -1.19 -38.82
CA CYS A 586 -10.00 0.16 -39.11
C CYS A 586 -10.54 0.23 -40.54
N LYS A 587 -11.79 0.68 -40.72
CA LYS A 587 -12.38 0.84 -42.06
C LYS A 587 -11.81 2.00 -42.88
N GLN A 588 -11.16 2.98 -42.24
CA GLN A 588 -10.67 4.20 -42.90
C GLN A 588 -9.21 4.09 -43.35
N CYS A 589 -8.32 3.60 -42.48
CA CYS A 589 -6.88 3.48 -42.81
C CYS A 589 -6.42 2.03 -42.96
N HIS A 590 -7.36 1.08 -42.90
CA HIS A 590 -7.14 -0.36 -43.10
C HIS A 590 -6.08 -1.00 -42.19
N ILE A 591 -5.69 -0.34 -41.09
CA ILE A 591 -4.79 -0.94 -40.11
C ILE A 591 -5.49 -2.10 -39.40
N GLU A 592 -4.74 -3.18 -39.22
CA GLU A 592 -5.11 -4.34 -38.42
C GLU A 592 -4.13 -4.47 -37.26
N THR A 593 -4.64 -4.41 -36.02
CA THR A 593 -3.80 -4.49 -34.83
C THR A 593 -4.53 -5.13 -33.66
N ASN A 594 -3.79 -5.61 -32.66
CA ASN A 594 -4.38 -6.07 -31.42
C ASN A 594 -5.05 -4.89 -30.67
N ARG A 595 -6.27 -5.10 -30.18
CA ARG A 595 -7.09 -4.06 -29.52
C ARG A 595 -6.44 -3.49 -28.26
N ASP A 596 -5.83 -4.35 -27.42
CA ASP A 596 -5.18 -3.92 -26.17
C ASP A 596 -3.91 -3.10 -26.49
N VAL A 597 -3.18 -3.47 -27.56
CA VAL A 597 -2.06 -2.64 -28.05
C VAL A 597 -2.54 -1.29 -28.56
N ASN A 598 -3.62 -1.27 -29.35
CA ASN A 598 -4.23 -0.03 -29.81
C ASN A 598 -4.63 0.87 -28.63
N GLY A 599 -5.23 0.28 -27.58
CA GLY A 599 -5.55 0.97 -26.33
C GLY A 599 -4.32 1.61 -25.69
N SER A 600 -3.25 0.83 -25.49
CA SER A 600 -2.00 1.32 -24.90
C SER A 600 -1.34 2.47 -25.68
N ILE A 601 -1.41 2.44 -27.02
CA ILE A 601 -0.91 3.53 -27.87
C ILE A 601 -1.79 4.78 -27.72
N ASN A 602 -3.12 4.61 -27.72
CA ASN A 602 -4.05 5.73 -27.59
C ASN A 602 -3.95 6.43 -26.23
N ILE A 603 -3.62 5.69 -25.16
CA ILE A 603 -3.33 6.28 -23.85
C ILE A 603 -2.17 7.27 -23.95
N LEU A 604 -1.10 6.93 -24.68
CA LEU A 604 0.02 7.84 -24.91
C LEU A 604 -0.39 9.04 -25.77
N ILE A 605 -1.08 8.81 -26.90
CA ILE A 605 -1.51 9.88 -27.82
C ILE A 605 -2.38 10.92 -27.11
N LYS A 606 -3.34 10.45 -26.32
CA LYS A 606 -4.22 11.31 -25.52
C LYS A 606 -3.47 12.20 -24.56
N ASN A 607 -2.45 11.64 -23.91
CA ASN A 607 -1.73 12.31 -22.84
C ASN A 607 -0.40 12.91 -23.32
N ARG A 608 -0.17 13.02 -24.64
CA ARG A 608 1.10 13.47 -25.24
C ARG A 608 1.60 14.81 -24.68
N LYS A 609 0.71 15.79 -24.48
CA LYS A 609 1.04 17.13 -23.96
C LYS A 609 1.70 17.10 -22.57
N THR A 610 1.45 16.04 -21.81
CA THR A 610 2.04 15.86 -20.47
C THR A 610 3.51 15.41 -20.52
N VAL A 611 3.97 14.85 -21.65
CA VAL A 611 5.28 14.18 -21.73
C VAL A 611 6.16 14.59 -22.89
N ILE A 612 5.61 15.15 -23.97
CA ILE A 612 6.34 15.62 -25.15
C ILE A 612 6.66 17.10 -25.00
N ALA A 613 7.92 17.49 -25.22
CA ALA A 613 8.34 18.89 -25.24
C ALA A 613 7.69 19.61 -26.43
N GLU A 614 7.40 20.90 -26.25
CA GLU A 614 6.87 21.76 -27.33
C GLU A 614 7.87 21.92 -28.47
#